data_AF-A0A7V3CY22-F1
#
_entry.id   AF-A0A7V3CY22-F1
#
_cell.length_a   1.000
_cell.length_b   1.000
_cell.length_c   1.000
_cell.angle_alpha   90.00
_cell.angle_beta   90.00
_cell.angle_gamma   90.00
#
_symmetry.space_group_name_H-M   'P 1'
#
loop_
_entity.id
_entity.type
_entity.pdbx_description
1 polymer ?
#
loop_
_entity_poly.entity_id
_entity_poly.type
_entity_poly.pdbx_seq_one_letter_code
_entity_poly.pdbx_strand_id
1 'polypeptide(L)'
;MNPGIVNIWVRYWISKFGIPKEVVHFEYDTSKIQTSFKTKQLAITWSPHEFLVENVRDPSGVALGRRKIKPIIPNAISDREDMKSILSPVMKLGKYPKGFVVLHEENLTLSYKYNIPSKFIYAVDDDVMDSMIKIYKEGGKLSEEDFTVIKNIENPLKGSDSIGVILDYRNKKIYYFNSISNVSIIGTNATYFQVVIGVFAALFTLLFNKNKLKKGVYFTEDLFNTNYKDYVFDNMRVQEFVFQKKGGKLKPVSYNPTISSTKASNFKHIYI
;
A
#
# COMPACT_ATOMS: atom_id res chain seq x y z
N MET A 1 7.08 -1.24 -1.76
CA MET A 1 6.14 -0.10 -1.65
C MET A 1 5.51 -0.17 -0.26
N ASN A 2 4.87 -1.30 0.00
CA ASN A 2 4.45 -1.90 1.25
C ASN A 2 5.09 -3.30 1.27
N PRO A 3 5.85 -3.68 2.32
CA PRO A 3 6.41 -2.75 3.29
C PRO A 3 7.32 -1.71 2.61
N GLY A 4 7.57 -0.60 3.31
CA GLY A 4 8.60 0.36 2.92
C GLY A 4 8.16 1.81 2.95
N ILE A 5 7.74 2.33 1.80
CA ILE A 5 7.35 3.73 1.61
C ILE A 5 6.21 4.10 2.56
N VAL A 6 5.23 3.23 2.73
CA VAL A 6 4.09 3.44 3.63
C VAL A 6 4.52 3.60 5.10
N ASN A 7 5.60 2.96 5.54
CA ASN A 7 6.14 3.11 6.90
C ASN A 7 6.63 4.54 7.13
N ILE A 8 7.27 5.14 6.12
CA ILE A 8 7.71 6.53 6.15
C ILE A 8 6.53 7.50 6.23
N TRP A 9 5.45 7.23 5.51
CA TRP A 9 4.25 8.06 5.59
C TRP A 9 3.69 8.04 7.01
N VAL A 10 3.54 6.86 7.63
CA VAL A 10 3.07 6.76 9.02
C VAL A 10 4.03 7.47 9.98
N ARG A 11 5.34 7.24 9.84
CA ARG A 11 6.38 7.86 10.70
C ARG A 11 6.41 9.38 10.58
N TYR A 12 6.22 9.92 9.37
CA TYR A 12 6.13 11.36 9.11
C TYR A 12 4.96 11.97 9.89
N TRP A 13 3.83 11.28 9.97
CA TRP A 13 2.66 11.78 10.67
C TRP A 13 2.78 11.71 12.17
N ILE A 14 3.29 10.60 12.68
CA ILE A 14 3.56 10.49 14.11
C ILE A 14 4.50 11.61 14.56
N SER A 15 5.44 12.04 13.71
CA SER A 15 6.32 13.18 14.00
C SER A 15 5.60 14.53 14.07
N LYS A 16 4.49 14.71 13.33
CA LYS A 16 3.75 15.97 13.25
C LYS A 16 2.55 16.06 14.19
N PHE A 17 1.86 14.95 14.45
CA PHE A 17 0.55 14.94 15.10
C PHE A 17 0.45 13.97 16.27
N GLY A 18 1.55 13.29 16.62
CA GLY A 18 1.58 12.28 17.66
C GLY A 18 1.02 10.94 17.21
N ILE A 19 0.91 10.01 18.15
CA ILE A 19 0.54 8.62 17.88
C ILE A 19 -0.98 8.53 17.63
N PRO A 20 -1.43 7.92 16.51
CA PRO A 20 -2.86 7.72 16.25
C PRO A 20 -3.44 6.60 17.13
N LYS A 21 -4.77 6.47 17.13
CA LYS A 21 -5.46 5.34 17.77
C LYS A 21 -5.36 4.05 16.96
N GLU A 22 -5.26 4.17 15.64
CA GLU A 22 -5.20 3.06 14.69
C GLU A 22 -4.54 3.56 13.40
N VAL A 23 -3.86 2.64 12.71
CA VAL A 23 -3.42 2.83 11.33
C VAL A 23 -4.07 1.79 10.43
N VAL A 24 -4.65 2.21 9.31
CA VAL A 24 -5.16 1.29 8.28
C VAL A 24 -4.38 1.54 7.00
N HIS A 25 -3.62 0.56 6.58
CA HIS A 25 -3.01 0.52 5.26
C HIS A 25 -4.06 0.00 4.28
N PHE A 26 -4.12 0.57 3.10
CA PHE A 26 -5.03 0.10 2.06
C PHE A 26 -4.38 0.19 0.70
N GLU A 27 -4.70 -0.76 -0.15
CA GLU A 27 -4.28 -0.78 -1.54
C GLU A 27 -5.42 -1.30 -2.40
N TYR A 28 -5.65 -0.63 -3.53
CA TYR A 28 -6.59 -1.04 -4.54
C TYR A 28 -5.97 -0.94 -5.92
N ASP A 29 -5.59 -2.09 -6.46
CA ASP A 29 -5.05 -2.21 -7.81
C ASP A 29 -6.17 -2.50 -8.81
N THR A 30 -6.43 -1.54 -9.70
CA THR A 30 -7.43 -1.67 -10.77
C THR A 30 -6.80 -1.99 -12.12
N SER A 31 -5.53 -2.40 -12.14
CA SER A 31 -4.78 -2.68 -13.36
C SER A 31 -5.44 -3.78 -14.18
N LYS A 32 -5.66 -3.51 -15.46
CA LYS A 32 -6.22 -4.49 -16.41
C LYS A 32 -5.58 -4.33 -17.77
N ILE A 33 -5.55 -5.41 -18.53
CA ILE A 33 -5.24 -5.34 -19.97
C ILE A 33 -6.27 -4.44 -20.66
N GLN A 34 -5.81 -3.51 -21.50
CA GLN A 34 -6.67 -2.54 -22.16
C GLN A 34 -7.53 -3.17 -23.27
N THR A 35 -6.99 -4.19 -23.94
CA THR A 35 -7.66 -4.89 -25.05
C THR A 35 -8.74 -5.86 -24.56
N SER A 36 -9.58 -6.36 -25.47
CA SER A 36 -10.56 -7.42 -25.20
C SER A 36 -9.92 -8.80 -24.97
N PHE A 37 -8.59 -8.86 -24.92
CA PHE A 37 -7.86 -10.10 -24.70
C PHE A 37 -8.21 -10.66 -23.32
N LYS A 38 -8.82 -11.85 -23.32
CA LYS A 38 -9.10 -12.60 -22.10
C LYS A 38 -7.97 -13.59 -21.87
N THR A 39 -7.23 -13.40 -20.79
CA THR A 39 -6.33 -14.42 -20.28
C THR A 39 -7.17 -15.56 -19.69
N LYS A 40 -6.73 -16.81 -19.85
CA LYS A 40 -7.33 -17.94 -19.12
C LYS A 40 -6.98 -17.89 -17.62
N GLN A 41 -5.82 -17.32 -17.33
CA GLN A 41 -5.28 -17.11 -15.98
C GLN A 41 -5.78 -15.80 -15.39
N LEU A 42 -5.75 -15.71 -14.07
CA LEU A 42 -6.04 -14.51 -13.30
C LEU A 42 -4.91 -13.49 -13.46
N ALA A 43 -5.23 -12.32 -13.99
CA ALA A 43 -4.25 -11.27 -14.23
C ALA A 43 -3.92 -10.51 -12.93
N ILE A 44 -2.65 -10.45 -12.58
CA ILE A 44 -2.10 -9.67 -11.46
C ILE A 44 -0.87 -8.88 -11.90
N THR A 45 -0.46 -7.88 -11.13
CA THR A 45 0.62 -6.95 -11.50
C THR A 45 2.00 -7.31 -10.95
N TRP A 46 2.08 -8.25 -10.03
CA TRP A 46 3.33 -8.64 -9.38
C TRP A 46 3.38 -10.15 -9.08
N SER A 47 4.41 -10.58 -8.34
CA SER A 47 4.78 -11.99 -8.15
C SER A 47 3.61 -12.90 -7.75
N PRO A 48 3.24 -13.91 -8.57
CA PRO A 48 2.21 -14.89 -8.20
C PRO A 48 2.57 -15.68 -6.93
N HIS A 49 3.86 -15.99 -6.77
CA HIS A 49 4.35 -16.73 -5.62
C HIS A 49 4.07 -15.99 -4.31
N GLU A 50 4.55 -14.74 -4.22
CA GLU A 50 4.42 -13.92 -3.01
C GLU A 50 2.96 -13.50 -2.78
N PHE A 51 2.22 -13.19 -3.85
CA PHE A 51 0.80 -12.92 -3.79
C PHE A 51 0.02 -14.10 -3.17
N LEU A 52 0.38 -15.34 -3.51
CA LEU A 52 -0.20 -16.54 -2.90
C LEU A 52 0.27 -16.75 -1.46
N VAL A 53 1.53 -16.47 -1.15
CA VAL A 53 2.05 -16.53 0.23
C VAL A 53 1.20 -15.65 1.13
N GLU A 54 1.07 -14.36 0.79
CA GLU A 54 0.37 -13.37 1.62
C GLU A 54 -1.13 -13.65 1.76
N ASN A 55 -1.79 -14.05 0.66
CA ASN A 55 -3.25 -14.08 0.63
C ASN A 55 -3.84 -15.47 0.91
N VAL A 56 -3.07 -16.55 0.70
CA VAL A 56 -3.60 -17.92 0.67
C VAL A 56 -2.80 -18.90 1.52
N ARG A 57 -1.46 -18.83 1.54
CA ARG A 57 -0.65 -19.84 2.22
C ARG A 57 -0.40 -19.49 3.67
N ASP A 58 -0.10 -18.22 3.96
CA ASP A 58 0.21 -17.77 5.31
C ASP A 58 -1.04 -17.39 6.12
N PRO A 59 -0.99 -17.56 7.44
CA PRO A 59 -2.01 -17.02 8.33
C PRO A 59 -2.10 -15.50 8.19
N SER A 60 -3.32 -14.99 8.26
CA SER A 60 -3.56 -13.55 8.25
C SER A 60 -4.14 -13.05 9.57
N GLY A 61 -4.48 -11.77 9.66
CA GLY A 61 -4.91 -11.13 10.89
C GLY A 61 -4.73 -9.62 10.96
N VAL A 62 -5.03 -9.10 12.15
CA VAL A 62 -4.91 -7.68 12.51
C VAL A 62 -3.94 -7.55 13.67
N ALA A 63 -2.94 -6.67 13.56
CA ALA A 63 -2.04 -6.38 14.67
C ALA A 63 -2.74 -5.46 15.67
N LEU A 64 -2.69 -5.79 16.97
CA LEU A 64 -3.39 -5.09 18.05
C LEU A 64 -2.46 -4.25 18.96
N GLY A 65 -1.17 -4.18 18.63
CA GLY A 65 -0.12 -3.58 19.46
C GLY A 65 0.54 -4.57 20.40
N ARG A 66 1.76 -4.25 20.89
CA ARG A 66 2.53 -5.06 21.87
C ARG A 66 2.59 -6.57 21.52
N ARG A 67 2.90 -6.90 20.25
CA ARG A 67 2.99 -8.28 19.73
C ARG A 67 1.70 -9.10 19.79
N LYS A 68 0.54 -8.46 19.96
CA LYS A 68 -0.76 -9.14 19.90
C LYS A 68 -1.29 -9.11 18.47
N ILE A 69 -1.79 -10.26 18.03
CA ILE A 69 -2.40 -10.43 16.71
C ILE A 69 -3.78 -11.04 16.93
N LYS A 70 -4.80 -10.49 16.25
CA LYS A 70 -6.09 -11.15 16.07
C LYS A 70 -5.99 -11.96 14.77
N PRO A 71 -5.93 -13.30 14.82
CA PRO A 71 -5.76 -14.11 13.61
C PRO A 71 -7.04 -14.14 12.76
N ILE A 72 -6.86 -14.31 11.47
CA ILE A 72 -7.89 -14.69 10.48
C ILE A 72 -7.50 -16.08 9.98
N ILE A 73 -8.44 -17.02 10.09
CA ILE A 73 -8.21 -18.45 9.84
C ILE A 73 -9.07 -18.89 8.65
N PRO A 74 -8.55 -19.72 7.72
CA PRO A 74 -7.16 -20.17 7.66
C PRO A 74 -6.16 -19.08 7.25
N ASN A 75 -6.57 -18.10 6.46
CA ASN A 75 -5.70 -17.11 5.79
C ASN A 75 -6.55 -15.92 5.29
N ALA A 76 -5.95 -15.00 4.54
CA ALA A 76 -6.64 -13.79 4.10
C ALA A 76 -7.82 -14.06 3.14
N ILE A 77 -7.77 -15.13 2.33
CA ILE A 77 -8.83 -15.44 1.35
C ILE A 77 -10.20 -15.73 2.00
N SER A 78 -10.22 -16.09 3.28
CA SER A 78 -11.45 -16.43 4.01
C SER A 78 -12.21 -15.22 4.54
N ASP A 79 -11.61 -14.04 4.58
CA ASP A 79 -12.23 -12.82 5.10
C ASP A 79 -11.97 -11.61 4.20
N ARG A 80 -13.05 -10.96 3.77
CA ARG A 80 -12.97 -9.73 2.95
C ARG A 80 -13.71 -8.59 3.62
N GLU A 81 -13.04 -7.46 3.76
CA GLU A 81 -13.60 -6.23 4.30
C GLU A 81 -14.09 -5.29 3.18
N ASP A 82 -15.25 -4.67 3.39
CA ASP A 82 -15.78 -3.64 2.48
C ASP A 82 -14.92 -2.36 2.55
N MET A 83 -14.31 -1.99 1.42
CA MET A 83 -13.42 -0.84 1.34
C MET A 83 -14.13 0.49 1.08
N LYS A 84 -15.47 0.54 0.99
CA LYS A 84 -16.22 1.78 0.75
C LYS A 84 -15.91 2.85 1.78
N SER A 85 -15.87 2.49 3.07
CA SER A 85 -15.56 3.44 4.14
C SER A 85 -14.12 3.96 4.12
N ILE A 86 -13.22 3.21 3.47
CA ILE A 86 -11.79 3.51 3.33
C ILE A 86 -11.57 4.40 2.11
N LEU A 87 -12.10 4.00 0.95
CA LEU A 87 -11.80 4.62 -0.32
C LEU A 87 -12.71 5.81 -0.65
N SER A 88 -14.00 5.77 -0.31
CA SER A 88 -14.96 6.83 -0.70
C SER A 88 -14.62 8.26 -0.24
N PRO A 89 -13.88 8.49 0.87
CA PRO A 89 -13.42 9.83 1.23
C PRO A 89 -12.39 10.43 0.27
N VAL A 90 -11.63 9.59 -0.46
CA VAL A 90 -10.49 10.03 -1.30
C VAL A 90 -10.61 9.61 -2.77
N MET A 91 -11.47 8.65 -3.09
CA MET A 91 -11.68 8.11 -4.43
C MET A 91 -13.17 7.95 -4.72
N LYS A 92 -13.61 8.45 -5.88
CA LYS A 92 -14.98 8.25 -6.38
C LYS A 92 -15.01 7.05 -7.30
N LEU A 93 -15.58 5.95 -6.84
CA LEU A 93 -15.72 4.71 -7.60
C LEU A 93 -17.20 4.40 -7.86
N GLY A 94 -17.50 3.77 -9.01
CA GLY A 94 -18.85 3.27 -9.30
C GLY A 94 -19.24 2.09 -8.39
N LYS A 95 -18.26 1.25 -8.06
CA LYS A 95 -18.36 0.15 -7.08
C LYS A 95 -17.09 0.15 -6.25
N TYR A 96 -17.23 -0.10 -4.94
CA TYR A 96 -16.09 -0.24 -4.04
C TYR A 96 -15.77 -1.72 -3.84
N PRO A 97 -14.48 -2.11 -3.88
CA PRO A 97 -14.09 -3.50 -3.74
C PRO A 97 -14.26 -4.00 -2.31
N LYS A 98 -14.20 -5.32 -2.16
CA LYS A 98 -13.93 -5.95 -0.86
C LYS A 98 -12.50 -6.50 -0.88
N GLY A 99 -11.66 -6.00 0.02
CA GLY A 99 -10.25 -6.37 0.08
C GLY A 99 -9.98 -7.47 1.11
N PHE A 100 -8.93 -8.24 0.88
CA PHE A 100 -8.38 -9.17 1.87
C PHE A 100 -7.73 -8.41 3.01
N VAL A 101 -7.95 -8.86 4.24
CA VAL A 101 -7.16 -8.38 5.38
C VAL A 101 -5.89 -9.20 5.39
N VAL A 102 -4.73 -8.55 5.22
CA VAL A 102 -3.42 -9.19 5.07
C VAL A 102 -2.52 -8.79 6.25
N LEU A 103 -1.82 -9.77 6.84
CA LEU A 103 -0.70 -9.47 7.74
C LEU A 103 0.52 -9.16 6.91
N HIS A 104 1.04 -7.94 7.07
CA HIS A 104 2.19 -7.48 6.34
C HIS A 104 3.22 -6.82 7.27
N GLU A 105 4.47 -6.75 6.83
CA GLU A 105 5.59 -6.32 7.67
C GLU A 105 5.34 -4.94 8.27
N GLU A 106 4.86 -3.97 7.49
CA GLU A 106 4.62 -2.62 7.99
C GLU A 106 3.56 -2.57 9.08
N ASN A 107 2.54 -3.43 9.02
CA ASN A 107 1.51 -3.46 10.06
C ASN A 107 2.10 -4.02 11.35
N LEU A 108 2.92 -5.06 11.25
CA LEU A 108 3.56 -5.69 12.40
C LEU A 108 4.60 -4.77 13.05
N THR A 109 5.50 -4.19 12.26
CA THR A 109 6.61 -3.36 12.74
C THR A 109 6.09 -2.06 13.34
N LEU A 110 5.17 -1.35 12.67
CA LEU A 110 4.57 -0.12 13.19
C LEU A 110 3.68 -0.39 14.41
N SER A 111 2.87 -1.46 14.37
CA SER A 111 2.02 -1.84 15.51
C SER A 111 2.85 -2.14 16.76
N TYR A 112 3.96 -2.86 16.59
CA TYR A 112 4.90 -3.15 17.67
C TYR A 112 5.58 -1.88 18.17
N LYS A 113 6.14 -1.07 17.27
CA LYS A 113 6.94 0.11 17.58
C LYS A 113 6.16 1.20 18.33
N TYR A 114 4.92 1.45 17.92
CA TYR A 114 4.08 2.50 18.50
C TYR A 114 3.01 1.99 19.46
N ASN A 115 2.88 0.67 19.62
CA ASN A 115 1.82 0.04 20.38
C ASN A 115 0.43 0.53 19.95
N ILE A 116 0.15 0.38 18.65
CA ILE A 116 -1.12 0.77 18.04
C ILE A 116 -1.71 -0.40 17.25
N PRO A 117 -3.04 -0.53 17.18
CA PRO A 117 -3.68 -1.36 16.19
C PRO A 117 -3.26 -0.95 14.76
N SER A 118 -2.95 -1.95 13.94
CA SER A 118 -2.65 -1.76 12.52
C SER A 118 -3.14 -2.93 11.69
N LYS A 119 -3.71 -2.63 10.52
CA LYS A 119 -4.11 -3.64 9.52
C LYS A 119 -3.86 -3.15 8.12
N PHE A 120 -3.70 -4.09 7.20
CA PHE A 120 -3.64 -3.85 5.76
C PHE A 120 -4.83 -4.49 5.07
N ILE A 121 -5.49 -3.71 4.22
CA ILE A 121 -6.61 -4.19 3.39
C ILE A 121 -6.20 -4.06 1.93
N TYR A 122 -6.05 -5.20 1.28
CA TYR A 122 -5.53 -5.31 -0.07
C TYR A 122 -6.62 -5.79 -1.02
N ALA A 123 -6.85 -5.02 -2.10
CA ALA A 123 -7.72 -5.44 -3.17
C ALA A 123 -6.99 -5.32 -4.52
N VAL A 124 -7.15 -6.33 -5.34
CA VAL A 124 -6.96 -6.21 -6.80
C VAL A 124 -8.34 -6.11 -7.45
N ASP A 125 -8.41 -6.34 -8.76
CA ASP A 125 -9.68 -6.39 -9.47
C ASP A 125 -10.71 -7.34 -8.83
N ASP A 126 -11.97 -6.88 -8.73
CA ASP A 126 -13.04 -7.63 -8.08
C ASP A 126 -13.27 -9.01 -8.74
N ASP A 127 -13.22 -9.07 -10.06
CA ASP A 127 -13.43 -10.33 -10.81
C ASP A 127 -12.31 -11.33 -10.53
N VAL A 128 -11.07 -10.85 -10.36
CA VAL A 128 -9.92 -11.68 -9.97
C VAL A 128 -10.13 -12.22 -8.56
N MET A 129 -10.47 -11.36 -7.60
CA MET A 129 -10.70 -11.73 -6.20
C MET A 129 -11.86 -12.74 -6.07
N ASP A 130 -12.97 -12.52 -6.77
CA ASP A 130 -14.11 -13.43 -6.78
C ASP A 130 -13.75 -14.78 -7.41
N SER A 131 -12.96 -14.77 -8.48
CA SER A 131 -12.47 -16.01 -9.13
C SER A 131 -11.52 -16.79 -8.22
N MET A 132 -10.60 -16.12 -7.53
CA MET A 132 -9.72 -16.76 -6.54
C MET A 132 -10.52 -17.49 -5.47
N ILE A 133 -11.53 -16.82 -4.89
CA ILE A 133 -12.38 -17.41 -3.85
C ILE A 133 -13.14 -18.62 -4.40
N LYS A 134 -13.64 -18.55 -5.62
CA LYS A 134 -14.34 -19.66 -6.27
C LYS A 134 -13.40 -20.86 -6.43
N ILE A 135 -12.23 -20.66 -7.04
CA ILE A 135 -11.23 -21.72 -7.26
C ILE A 135 -10.81 -22.34 -5.93
N TYR A 136 -10.54 -21.50 -4.92
CA TYR A 136 -10.14 -21.98 -3.60
C TYR A 136 -11.23 -22.80 -2.91
N LYS A 137 -12.51 -22.40 -3.03
CA LYS A 137 -13.63 -23.16 -2.45
C LYS A 137 -13.90 -24.48 -3.17
N GLU A 138 -13.72 -24.52 -4.48
CA GLU A 138 -13.99 -25.71 -5.30
C GLU A 138 -12.84 -26.72 -5.25
N GLY A 139 -11.59 -26.25 -5.31
CA GLY A 139 -10.39 -27.08 -5.41
C GLY A 139 -9.54 -27.17 -4.13
N GLY A 140 -9.83 -26.35 -3.11
CA GLY A 140 -9.09 -26.30 -1.85
C GLY A 140 -7.69 -25.67 -1.94
N LYS A 141 -7.26 -25.23 -3.14
CA LYS A 141 -5.94 -24.63 -3.38
C LYS A 141 -5.96 -23.66 -4.55
N LEU A 142 -5.00 -22.75 -4.54
CA LEU A 142 -4.57 -21.94 -5.68
C LEU A 142 -3.08 -22.21 -5.93
N SER A 143 -2.68 -22.28 -7.19
CA SER A 143 -1.29 -22.46 -7.61
C SER A 143 -0.82 -21.24 -8.40
N GLU A 144 0.50 -21.12 -8.60
CA GLU A 144 1.07 -20.02 -9.38
C GLU A 144 0.64 -20.06 -10.85
N GLU A 145 0.30 -21.25 -11.36
CA GLU A 145 -0.19 -21.46 -12.72
C GLU A 145 -1.61 -20.89 -12.95
N ASP A 146 -2.35 -20.60 -11.87
CA ASP A 146 -3.66 -19.94 -11.96
C ASP A 146 -3.51 -18.45 -12.34
N PHE A 147 -2.31 -17.88 -12.26
CA PHE A 147 -2.05 -16.46 -12.41
C PHE A 147 -1.14 -16.13 -13.59
N THR A 148 -1.26 -14.88 -14.06
CA THR A 148 -0.37 -14.30 -15.05
C THR A 148 0.01 -12.88 -14.65
N VAL A 149 1.28 -12.53 -14.81
CA VAL A 149 1.80 -11.20 -14.47
C VAL A 149 1.67 -10.27 -15.67
N ILE A 150 0.84 -9.24 -15.55
CA ILE A 150 0.60 -8.27 -16.62
C ILE A 150 1.55 -7.07 -16.56
N LYS A 151 2.07 -6.66 -17.72
CA LYS A 151 3.05 -5.58 -17.88
C LYS A 151 2.72 -4.72 -19.10
N ASN A 152 2.93 -3.40 -19.01
CA ASN A 152 2.67 -2.48 -20.14
C ASN A 152 3.53 -2.72 -21.38
N ILE A 153 4.66 -3.44 -21.27
CA ILE A 153 5.54 -3.71 -22.41
C ILE A 153 4.95 -4.73 -23.38
N GLU A 154 4.21 -5.71 -22.86
CA GLU A 154 3.61 -6.78 -23.66
C GLU A 154 2.20 -6.39 -24.11
N ASN A 155 1.43 -5.79 -23.19
CA ASN A 155 0.05 -5.39 -23.42
C ASN A 155 -0.19 -4.04 -22.75
N PRO A 156 -0.69 -3.01 -23.46
CA PRO A 156 -1.10 -1.78 -22.81
C PRO A 156 -2.09 -2.06 -21.69
N LEU A 157 -1.82 -1.52 -20.50
CA LEU A 157 -2.66 -1.66 -19.33
C LEU A 157 -3.40 -0.34 -19.06
N LYS A 158 -4.63 -0.49 -18.58
CA LYS A 158 -5.45 0.60 -18.04
C LYS A 158 -5.59 0.44 -16.53
N GLY A 159 -6.24 1.43 -15.90
CA GLY A 159 -6.40 1.44 -14.45
C GLY A 159 -5.14 1.93 -13.73
N SER A 160 -5.15 1.81 -12.42
CA SER A 160 -4.12 2.36 -11.56
C SER A 160 -3.86 1.48 -10.36
N ASP A 161 -2.64 1.57 -9.83
CA ASP A 161 -2.33 1.12 -8.48
C ASP A 161 -2.50 2.29 -7.50
N SER A 162 -3.38 2.11 -6.53
CA SER A 162 -3.80 3.12 -5.54
C SER A 162 -3.53 2.61 -4.13
N ILE A 163 -2.55 3.19 -3.45
CA ILE A 163 -2.11 2.77 -2.11
C ILE A 163 -2.09 3.94 -1.14
N GLY A 164 -2.47 3.68 0.10
CA GLY A 164 -2.52 4.70 1.12
C GLY A 164 -2.48 4.18 2.54
N VAL A 165 -2.41 5.14 3.46
CA VAL A 165 -2.54 4.91 4.89
C VAL A 165 -3.55 5.88 5.49
N ILE A 166 -4.35 5.37 6.40
CA ILE A 166 -5.28 6.13 7.22
C ILE A 166 -4.71 6.19 8.63
N LEU A 167 -4.55 7.40 9.16
CA LEU A 167 -4.22 7.60 10.57
C LEU A 167 -5.47 8.11 11.29
N ASP A 168 -5.99 7.30 12.21
CA ASP A 168 -7.22 7.62 12.92
C ASP A 168 -6.94 8.22 14.30
N TYR A 169 -7.36 9.47 14.52
CA TYR A 169 -7.21 10.18 15.79
C TYR A 169 -8.57 10.37 16.47
N ARG A 170 -8.57 10.85 17.72
CA ARG A 170 -9.82 11.10 18.45
C ARG A 170 -10.77 12.05 17.71
N ASN A 171 -10.24 13.14 17.16
CA ASN A 171 -11.03 14.23 16.57
C ASN A 171 -10.85 14.39 15.06
N LYS A 172 -9.94 13.64 14.43
CA LYS A 172 -9.63 13.76 13.01
C LYS A 172 -9.22 12.42 12.41
N LYS A 173 -9.28 12.32 11.09
CA LYS A 173 -8.76 11.21 10.29
C LYS A 173 -7.92 11.80 9.17
N ILE A 174 -6.74 11.24 8.95
CA ILE A 174 -5.83 11.70 7.88
C ILE A 174 -5.57 10.57 6.92
N TYR A 175 -5.55 10.90 5.62
CA TYR A 175 -5.20 10.02 4.53
C TYR A 175 -3.90 10.47 3.90
N TYR A 176 -2.99 9.52 3.70
CA TYR A 176 -1.83 9.64 2.82
C TYR A 176 -2.03 8.66 1.70
N PHE A 177 -1.92 9.14 0.46
CA PHE A 177 -2.38 8.38 -0.69
C PHE A 177 -1.51 8.67 -1.90
N ASN A 178 -1.20 7.64 -2.67
CA ASN A 178 -0.64 7.77 -4.01
C ASN A 178 -1.44 6.88 -4.96
N SER A 179 -1.64 7.37 -6.18
CA SER A 179 -2.22 6.60 -7.27
C SER A 179 -1.37 6.79 -8.51
N ILE A 180 -0.96 5.69 -9.14
CA ILE A 180 -0.20 5.71 -10.39
C ILE A 180 -1.02 5.01 -11.46
N SER A 181 -1.27 5.73 -12.55
CA SER A 181 -2.00 5.19 -13.69
C SER A 181 -1.07 4.38 -14.58
N ASN A 182 -1.47 3.18 -14.99
CA ASN A 182 -0.67 2.39 -15.91
C ASN A 182 -0.49 3.09 -17.27
N VAL A 183 -1.45 3.91 -17.71
CA VAL A 183 -1.32 4.63 -18.99
C VAL A 183 -0.21 5.69 -18.96
N SER A 184 0.28 6.05 -17.77
CA SER A 184 1.36 7.02 -17.60
C SER A 184 2.75 6.39 -17.42
N ILE A 185 2.84 5.06 -17.43
CA ILE A 185 4.08 4.30 -17.16
C ILE A 185 4.43 3.45 -18.38
N ILE A 186 5.68 3.55 -18.84
CA ILE A 186 6.21 2.78 -19.98
C ILE A 186 7.17 1.71 -19.46
N GLY A 187 7.20 0.53 -20.11
CA GLY A 187 8.18 -0.53 -19.84
C GLY A 187 7.94 -1.34 -18.55
N THR A 188 7.01 -0.92 -17.69
CA THR A 188 6.60 -1.63 -16.46
C THR A 188 5.14 -1.31 -16.12
N ASN A 189 4.63 -1.70 -14.95
CA ASN A 189 3.31 -1.34 -14.46
C ASN A 189 3.37 -0.38 -13.25
N ALA A 190 2.22 0.15 -12.85
CA ALA A 190 2.10 1.09 -11.73
C ALA A 190 2.67 0.54 -10.42
N THR A 191 2.38 -0.73 -10.10
CA THR A 191 2.85 -1.44 -8.91
C THR A 191 4.37 -1.47 -8.82
N TYR A 192 5.04 -1.95 -9.87
CA TYR A 192 6.50 -1.98 -9.90
C TYR A 192 7.12 -0.59 -9.84
N PHE A 193 6.51 0.41 -10.48
CA PHE A 193 7.02 1.78 -10.41
C PHE A 193 7.06 2.29 -8.95
N GLN A 194 5.99 2.07 -8.18
CA GLN A 194 5.95 2.44 -6.75
C GLN A 194 6.99 1.67 -5.92
N VAL A 195 7.17 0.36 -6.20
CA VAL A 195 8.20 -0.46 -5.53
C VAL A 195 9.60 0.06 -5.82
N VAL A 196 9.91 0.34 -7.08
CA VAL A 196 11.24 0.78 -7.54
C VAL A 196 11.66 2.10 -6.91
N ILE A 197 10.72 3.05 -6.72
CA ILE A 197 11.02 4.29 -5.99
C ILE A 197 11.55 4.01 -4.59
N GLY A 198 10.97 3.04 -3.87
CA GLY A 198 11.40 2.68 -2.52
C GLY A 198 12.79 2.03 -2.50
N VAL A 199 13.10 1.22 -3.52
CA VAL A 199 14.41 0.58 -3.68
C VAL A 199 15.48 1.64 -3.97
N PHE A 200 15.22 2.57 -4.89
CA PHE A 200 16.15 3.66 -5.17
C PHE A 200 16.34 4.58 -3.97
N ALA A 201 15.27 4.90 -3.23
CA ALA A 201 15.36 5.66 -1.99
C ALA A 201 16.33 4.99 -0.99
N ALA A 202 16.24 3.66 -0.83
CA ALA A 202 17.13 2.88 0.02
C ALA A 202 18.58 2.92 -0.49
N LEU A 203 18.79 2.67 -1.78
CA LEU A 203 20.12 2.68 -2.39
C LEU A 203 20.80 4.04 -2.24
N PHE A 204 20.11 5.14 -2.56
CA PHE A 204 20.64 6.49 -2.39
C PHE A 204 20.92 6.82 -0.94
N THR A 205 20.10 6.33 -0.02
CA THR A 205 20.34 6.47 1.41
C THR A 205 21.64 5.75 1.83
N LEU A 206 21.87 4.52 1.36
CA LEU A 206 23.11 3.78 1.64
C LEU A 206 24.35 4.47 1.04
N LEU A 207 24.23 5.04 -0.16
CA LEU A 207 25.33 5.70 -0.85
C LEU A 207 25.68 7.06 -0.23
N PHE A 208 24.68 7.88 0.10
CA PHE A 208 24.86 9.30 0.43
C PHE A 208 24.67 9.64 1.91
N ASN A 209 24.18 8.72 2.75
CA ASN A 209 23.99 8.95 4.18
C ASN A 209 24.95 8.13 5.06
N LYS A 210 26.14 7.76 4.55
CA LYS A 210 27.16 6.97 5.27
C LYS A 210 27.50 7.52 6.67
N ASN A 211 27.51 8.84 6.84
CA ASN A 211 27.80 9.48 8.14
C ASN A 211 26.62 9.45 9.12
N LYS A 212 25.40 9.11 8.66
CA LYS A 212 24.19 9.03 9.48
C LYS A 212 23.75 7.60 9.77
N LEU A 213 24.22 6.62 9.00
CA LEU A 213 23.88 5.22 9.15
C LEU A 213 25.05 4.43 9.75
N LYS A 214 24.80 3.78 10.88
CA LYS A 214 25.72 2.79 11.44
C LYS A 214 25.52 1.46 10.69
N LYS A 215 26.47 0.53 10.81
CA LYS A 215 26.27 -0.84 10.29
C LYS A 215 25.16 -1.51 11.11
N GLY A 216 24.21 -2.15 10.44
CA GLY A 216 23.09 -2.83 11.10
C GLY A 216 21.95 -3.15 10.15
N VAL A 217 20.88 -3.70 10.72
CA VAL A 217 19.60 -3.96 10.05
C VAL A 217 18.64 -2.85 10.41
N TYR A 218 17.94 -2.32 9.41
CA TYR A 218 17.03 -1.19 9.55
C TYR A 218 15.69 -1.52 8.91
N PHE A 219 14.60 -1.22 9.61
CA PHE A 219 13.31 -1.07 8.96
C PHE A 219 13.23 0.30 8.30
N THR A 220 12.34 0.45 7.32
CA THR A 220 12.25 1.70 6.55
C THR A 220 11.88 2.89 7.42
N GLU A 221 11.05 2.73 8.47
CA GLU A 221 10.75 3.81 9.41
C GLU A 221 11.97 4.26 10.26
N ASP A 222 13.03 3.46 10.35
CA ASP A 222 14.28 3.86 11.01
C ASP A 222 15.08 4.85 10.14
N LEU A 223 14.82 4.86 8.82
CA LEU A 223 15.47 5.74 7.86
C LEU A 223 14.84 7.14 7.80
N PHE A 224 13.91 7.47 8.70
CA PHE A 224 13.18 8.75 8.67
C PHE A 224 14.06 10.00 8.69
N ASN A 225 15.19 9.93 9.40
CA ASN A 225 16.14 11.04 9.54
C ASN A 225 17.25 11.03 8.47
N THR A 226 17.12 10.18 7.46
CA THR A 226 18.02 10.12 6.30
C THR A 226 17.36 10.73 5.06
N ASN A 227 18.04 10.65 3.91
CA ASN A 227 17.52 11.16 2.65
C ASN A 227 16.38 10.28 2.10
N TYR A 228 16.14 9.08 2.67
CA TYR A 228 15.08 8.17 2.25
C TYR A 228 13.72 8.88 2.22
N LYS A 229 13.38 9.56 3.34
CA LYS A 229 12.11 10.27 3.50
C LYS A 229 11.97 11.39 2.46
N ASP A 230 13.03 12.17 2.23
CA ASP A 230 13.01 13.27 1.27
C ASP A 230 12.82 12.74 -0.16
N TYR A 231 13.56 11.70 -0.52
CA TYR A 231 13.46 11.02 -1.82
C TYR A 231 12.04 10.49 -2.10
N VAL A 232 11.44 9.82 -1.10
CA VAL A 232 10.09 9.27 -1.22
C VAL A 232 9.05 10.35 -1.50
N PHE A 233 9.04 11.44 -0.72
CA PHE A 233 8.06 12.51 -0.92
C PHE A 233 8.26 13.25 -2.24
N ASP A 234 9.52 13.43 -2.66
CA ASP A 234 9.83 14.13 -3.91
C ASP A 234 9.47 13.31 -5.17
N ASN A 235 9.42 11.98 -5.08
CA ASN A 235 9.21 11.10 -6.25
C ASN A 235 7.86 10.36 -6.27
N MET A 236 7.17 10.18 -5.14
CA MET A 236 5.87 9.47 -5.09
C MET A 236 4.65 10.36 -5.34
N ARG A 237 4.77 11.70 -5.36
CA ARG A 237 3.61 12.62 -5.43
C ARG A 237 2.52 12.25 -4.42
N VAL A 238 2.90 12.17 -3.15
CA VAL A 238 1.99 11.76 -2.08
C VAL A 238 0.95 12.84 -1.84
N GLN A 239 -0.32 12.46 -1.83
CA GLN A 239 -1.46 13.32 -1.51
C GLN A 239 -1.80 13.21 -0.02
N GLU A 240 -2.26 14.31 0.58
CA GLU A 240 -2.81 14.33 1.93
C GLU A 240 -4.22 14.87 1.96
N PHE A 241 -5.09 14.18 2.68
CA PHE A 241 -6.40 14.67 3.04
C PHE A 241 -6.56 14.65 4.56
N VAL A 242 -6.96 15.79 5.13
CA VAL A 242 -7.26 15.90 6.56
C VAL A 242 -8.76 16.08 6.74
N PHE A 243 -9.37 15.22 7.54
CA PHE A 243 -10.78 15.28 7.87
C PHE A 243 -11.00 15.49 9.37
N GLN A 244 -11.93 16.36 9.73
CA GLN A 244 -12.43 16.49 11.10
C GLN A 244 -13.58 15.50 11.31
N LYS A 245 -13.60 14.83 12.47
CA LYS A 245 -14.74 14.02 12.91
C LYS A 245 -15.77 14.93 13.58
N LYS A 246 -16.94 15.13 12.96
CA LYS A 246 -18.05 15.94 13.53
C LYS A 246 -19.37 15.18 13.35
N GLY A 247 -20.04 14.87 14.46
CA GLY A 247 -21.35 14.17 14.43
C GLY A 247 -21.31 12.82 13.70
N GLY A 248 -20.23 12.04 13.89
CA GLY A 248 -20.05 10.74 13.21
C GLY A 248 -19.65 10.83 11.73
N LYS A 249 -19.57 12.03 11.14
CA LYS A 249 -19.18 12.25 9.75
C LYS A 249 -17.77 12.81 9.64
N LEU A 250 -17.12 12.54 8.51
CA LEU A 250 -15.85 13.15 8.12
C LEU A 250 -16.14 14.45 7.35
N LYS A 251 -15.66 15.57 7.86
CA LYS A 251 -15.70 16.87 7.16
C LYS A 251 -14.29 17.18 6.65
N PRO A 252 -14.08 17.39 5.33
CA PRO A 252 -12.76 17.77 4.82
C PRO A 252 -12.34 19.11 5.42
N VAL A 253 -11.08 19.19 5.84
CA VAL A 253 -10.44 20.37 6.44
C VAL A 253 -9.37 20.91 5.51
N SER A 254 -8.50 20.04 5.00
CA SER A 254 -7.45 20.41 4.06
C SER A 254 -7.15 19.27 3.09
N TYR A 255 -6.65 19.65 1.91
CA TYR A 255 -6.14 18.76 0.89
C TYR A 255 -4.81 19.33 0.39
N ASN A 256 -3.78 18.49 0.38
CA ASN A 256 -2.51 18.79 -0.27
C ASN A 256 -2.29 17.77 -1.40
N PRO A 257 -2.28 18.21 -2.69
CA PRO A 257 -2.11 17.31 -3.82
C PRO A 257 -0.71 16.71 -3.93
N THR A 258 0.31 17.38 -3.36
CA THR A 258 1.70 16.93 -3.43
C THR A 258 2.45 17.38 -2.19
N ILE A 259 2.67 16.45 -1.27
CA ILE A 259 3.54 16.68 -0.12
C ILE A 259 4.98 16.61 -0.61
N SER A 260 5.67 17.75 -0.58
CA SER A 260 7.11 17.81 -0.77
C SER A 260 7.83 17.75 0.57
N SER A 261 9.05 17.24 0.54
CA SER A 261 9.96 17.47 1.66
C SER A 261 10.36 18.94 1.69
N THR A 262 10.45 19.54 2.88
CA THR A 262 10.74 20.98 3.05
C THR A 262 12.18 21.35 2.70
N LYS A 263 13.05 20.37 2.43
CA LYS A 263 14.42 20.59 1.96
C LYS A 263 14.44 20.36 0.45
N ALA A 264 15.01 21.31 -0.30
CA ALA A 264 15.35 21.06 -1.69
C ALA A 264 16.33 19.89 -1.73
N SER A 265 15.85 18.70 -2.08
CA SER A 265 16.73 17.55 -2.29
C SER A 265 17.29 17.65 -3.70
N ASN A 266 18.57 17.30 -3.87
CA ASN A 266 19.19 17.14 -5.19
C ASN A 266 18.63 15.90 -5.94
N PHE A 267 17.59 15.25 -5.41
CA PHE A 267 17.04 13.99 -5.90
C PHE A 267 15.65 14.13 -6.53
N LYS A 268 15.21 15.36 -6.82
CA LYS A 268 13.97 15.59 -7.57
C LYS A 268 14.12 15.09 -9.01
N HIS A 269 13.10 14.41 -9.52
CA HIS A 269 12.96 14.04 -10.94
C HIS A 269 14.04 13.11 -11.49
N ILE A 270 14.68 12.26 -10.67
CA ILE A 270 15.66 11.29 -11.19
C ILE A 270 14.99 10.23 -12.07
N TYR A 271 13.65 10.13 -12.05
CA TYR A 271 12.88 9.20 -12.88
C TYR A 271 11.71 9.92 -13.56
N ILE A 272 11.83 10.11 -14.88
CA ILE A 272 10.73 10.30 -15.85
C ILE A 272 10.94 9.23 -16.91
#